data_AF-A0A7K5NFB7-F1
#
_entry.id   AF-A0A7K5NFB7-F1
#
_cell.length_a   1.000
_cell.length_b   1.000
_cell.length_c   1.000
_cell.angle_alpha   90.00
_cell.angle_beta   90.00
_cell.angle_gamma   90.00
#
_symmetry.space_group_name_H-M   'P 1'
#
loop_
_entity.id
_entity.type
_entity.pdbx_description
1 polymer ?
#
loop_
_entity_poly.entity_id
_entity_poly.type
_entity_poly.pdbx_seq_one_letter_code
_entity_poly.pdbx_strand_id
1 'polypeptide(L)'
;GRCTRHSPPCPSHTGVRQASARVLVEDGTGEAFVLCRNQQVAAMLGLSLVEWEALQNCVQSRGRVSIQHGEATGTGCVEEPEDFVACYLRSLCRSPLICRPILLDFRLDRKPSKIL
;
A
#
# COMPACT_ATOMS: atom_id res chain seq x y z
N GLY A 1 -10.06 -15.60 6.17
CA GLY A 1 -10.53 -14.47 7.00
C GLY A 1 -12.02 -14.60 7.20
N ARG A 2 -12.58 -14.21 8.35
CA ARG A 2 -14.03 -14.21 8.54
C ARG A 2 -14.63 -13.01 7.81
N CYS A 3 -15.68 -13.24 7.02
CA CYS A 3 -16.39 -12.16 6.35
C CYS A 3 -17.10 -11.30 7.41
N THR A 4 -16.86 -9.99 7.41
CA THR A 4 -17.53 -9.03 8.29
C THR A 4 -18.84 -8.50 7.70
N ARG A 5 -19.20 -8.91 6.48
CA ARG A 5 -20.45 -8.52 5.82
C ARG A 5 -21.62 -9.25 6.47
N HIS A 6 -22.60 -8.49 6.96
CA HIS A 6 -23.78 -9.05 7.62
C HIS A 6 -24.90 -9.48 6.66
N SER A 7 -25.05 -8.83 5.50
CA SER A 7 -26.08 -9.21 4.52
C SER A 7 -25.74 -8.78 3.08
N PRO A 8 -26.08 -9.61 2.07
CA PRO A 8 -26.38 -11.04 2.15
C PRO A 8 -25.21 -11.85 2.74
N PRO A 9 -25.49 -13.01 3.36
CA PRO A 9 -24.46 -13.91 3.87
C PRO A 9 -23.51 -14.31 2.73
N CYS A 10 -22.21 -14.23 2.99
CA CYS A 10 -21.19 -14.65 2.05
C CYS A 10 -20.94 -16.15 2.22
N PRO A 11 -21.13 -17.00 1.19
CA PRO A 11 -20.84 -18.43 1.27
C PRO A 11 -19.33 -18.73 1.25
N SER A 12 -18.47 -17.73 0.96
CA SER A 12 -17.03 -17.92 0.87
C SER A 12 -16.35 -17.74 2.23
N HIS A 13 -15.49 -18.70 2.58
CA HIS A 13 -14.56 -18.62 3.71
C HIS A 13 -13.16 -18.13 3.29
N THR A 14 -12.95 -17.93 1.99
CA THR A 14 -11.67 -17.51 1.42
C THR A 14 -11.58 -15.99 1.40
N GLY A 15 -10.55 -15.46 2.08
CA GLY A 15 -10.22 -14.04 2.01
C GLY A 15 -9.15 -13.79 0.95
N VAL A 16 -9.31 -12.74 0.15
CA VAL A 16 -8.28 -12.28 -0.78
C VAL A 16 -7.54 -11.12 -0.13
N ARG A 17 -6.21 -11.15 -0.16
CA ARG A 17 -5.37 -10.05 0.31
C ARG A 17 -5.16 -9.07 -0.82
N GLN A 18 -5.26 -7.78 -0.52
CA GLN A 18 -5.06 -6.72 -1.49
C GLN A 18 -4.09 -5.69 -0.93
N ALA A 19 -3.23 -5.19 -1.81
CA ALA A 19 -2.35 -4.08 -1.50
C ALA A 19 -2.43 -3.02 -2.60
N SER A 20 -2.36 -1.76 -2.20
CA SER A 20 -2.33 -0.62 -3.11
C SER A 20 -1.36 0.42 -2.57
N ALA A 21 -0.52 0.95 -3.45
CA ALA A 21 0.38 2.05 -3.15
C ALA A 21 0.27 3.11 -4.23
N ARG A 22 0.29 4.37 -3.83
CA ARG A 22 0.40 5.52 -4.73
C ARG A 22 1.76 6.14 -4.49
N VAL A 23 2.58 6.19 -5.52
CA VAL A 23 3.97 6.65 -5.43
C VAL A 23 4.15 7.85 -6.36
N LEU A 24 4.83 8.88 -5.88
CA LEU A 24 5.29 10.00 -6.69
C LEU A 24 6.63 9.64 -7.31
N VAL A 25 6.75 9.81 -8.62
CA VAL A 25 8.00 9.57 -9.35
C VAL A 25 8.33 10.78 -10.21
N GLU A 26 9.61 11.05 -10.37
CA GLU A 26 10.14 12.16 -11.15
C GLU A 26 11.20 11.61 -12.11
N ASP A 27 11.18 12.08 -13.35
CA ASP A 27 12.15 11.68 -14.39
C ASP A 27 13.09 12.82 -14.83
N GLY A 28 13.04 13.96 -14.12
CA GLY A 28 13.76 15.19 -14.43
C GLY A 28 13.06 16.09 -15.48
N THR A 29 11.99 15.60 -16.11
CA THR A 29 11.14 16.42 -17.01
C THR A 29 9.79 16.75 -16.39
N GLY A 30 9.33 15.92 -15.45
CA GLY A 30 8.15 16.20 -14.66
C GLY A 30 7.91 15.14 -13.60
N GLU A 31 6.78 15.28 -12.92
CA GLU A 31 6.33 14.38 -11.88
C GLU A 31 5.07 13.61 -12.30
N ALA A 32 4.95 12.35 -11.86
CA ALA A 32 3.77 11.54 -12.08
C ALA A 32 3.42 10.71 -10.84
N PHE A 33 2.13 10.43 -10.66
CA PHE A 33 1.66 9.46 -9.68
C PHE A 33 1.47 8.09 -10.32
N VAL A 34 2.13 7.08 -9.76
CA VAL A 34 2.00 5.69 -10.18
C VAL A 34 1.20 4.92 -9.15
N LEU A 35 0.16 4.21 -9.60
CA LEU A 35 -0.63 3.32 -8.77
C LEU A 35 -0.11 1.89 -8.92
N CYS A 36 0.43 1.34 -7.84
CA CYS A 36 0.91 -0.04 -7.77
C CYS A 36 -0.10 -0.90 -7.02
N ARG A 37 -0.34 -2.13 -7.48
CA ARG A 37 -1.25 -3.09 -6.83
C ARG A 37 -0.56 -4.42 -6.53
N ASN A 38 -0.91 -5.02 -5.40
CA ASN A 38 -0.49 -6.37 -4.98
C ASN A 38 1.02 -6.57 -5.10
N GLN A 39 1.49 -7.48 -5.96
CA GLN A 39 2.91 -7.78 -6.14
C GLN A 39 3.76 -6.56 -6.57
N GLN A 40 3.15 -5.60 -7.26
CA GLN A 40 3.83 -4.34 -7.60
C GLN A 40 4.17 -3.54 -6.34
N VAL A 41 3.34 -3.60 -5.30
CA VAL A 41 3.64 -2.97 -4.00
C VAL A 41 4.83 -3.66 -3.34
N ALA A 42 4.90 -4.99 -3.38
CA ALA A 42 6.04 -5.74 -2.86
C ALA A 42 7.36 -5.33 -3.54
N ALA A 43 7.35 -5.27 -4.88
CA ALA A 43 8.50 -4.84 -5.68
C ALA A 43 8.91 -3.39 -5.39
N MET A 44 7.93 -2.48 -5.28
CA MET A 44 8.20 -1.08 -4.90
C MET A 44 8.84 -0.99 -3.51
N LEU A 45 8.32 -1.75 -2.55
CA LEU A 45 8.87 -1.85 -1.19
C LEU A 45 10.19 -2.63 -1.12
N GLY A 46 10.69 -3.17 -2.24
CA GLY A 46 11.94 -3.93 -2.27
C GLY A 46 11.91 -5.21 -1.43
N LEU A 47 10.72 -5.75 -1.17
CA LEU A 47 10.55 -6.95 -0.35
C LEU A 47 10.66 -8.20 -1.20
N SER A 48 11.41 -9.19 -0.71
CA SER A 48 11.39 -10.55 -1.25
C SER A 48 10.01 -11.19 -1.09
N LEU A 49 9.78 -12.30 -1.79
CA LEU A 49 8.51 -13.04 -1.68
C LEU A 49 8.21 -13.45 -0.23
N VAL A 50 9.23 -13.90 0.50
CA VAL A 50 9.11 -14.35 1.89
C VAL A 50 8.76 -13.19 2.82
N GLU A 51 9.45 -12.04 2.68
CA GLU A 51 9.16 -10.84 3.47
C GLU A 51 7.77 -10.28 3.17
N TRP A 52 7.37 -10.31 1.89
CA TRP A 52 6.04 -9.90 1.46
C TRP A 52 4.93 -10.79 2.02
N GLU A 53 5.12 -12.10 2.04
CA GLU A 53 4.19 -13.05 2.66
C GLU A 53 4.09 -12.83 4.17
N ALA A 54 5.22 -12.64 4.85
CA ALA A 54 5.26 -12.36 6.28
C ALA A 54 4.50 -11.07 6.62
N LEU A 55 4.75 -9.99 5.86
CA LEU A 55 4.03 -8.72 6.01
C LEU A 55 2.51 -8.90 5.81
N GLN A 56 2.10 -9.60 4.76
CA GLN A 56 0.70 -9.89 4.49
C GLN A 56 0.03 -10.74 5.58
N ASN A 57 0.75 -11.68 6.19
CA ASN A 57 0.26 -12.47 7.31
C ASN A 57 0.02 -11.60 8.55
N CYS A 58 0.94 -10.67 8.85
CA CYS A 58 0.80 -9.68 9.92
C CYS A 58 -0.42 -8.76 9.71
N VAL A 59 -0.70 -8.39 8.46
CA VAL A 59 -1.90 -7.59 8.14
C VAL A 59 -3.17 -8.43 8.23
N GLN A 60 -3.15 -9.71 7.82
CA GLN A 60 -4.34 -10.55 7.84
C GLN A 60 -4.90 -10.76 9.26
N SER A 61 -4.05 -10.89 10.28
CA SER A 61 -4.50 -11.02 11.67
C SER A 61 -5.18 -9.74 12.19
N ARG A 62 -4.85 -8.59 11.59
CA ARG A 62 -5.33 -7.25 11.97
C ARG A 62 -6.51 -6.75 11.13
N GLY A 63 -6.60 -7.20 9.87
CA GLY A 63 -7.64 -6.83 8.91
C GLY A 63 -7.15 -5.81 7.86
N ARG A 64 -6.76 -4.61 8.28
CA ARG A 64 -6.31 -3.54 7.37
C ARG A 64 -5.24 -2.68 8.02
N VAL A 65 -4.22 -2.33 7.24
CA VAL A 65 -3.21 -1.32 7.59
C VAL A 65 -3.16 -0.29 6.46
N SER A 66 -3.10 0.99 6.81
CA SER A 66 -2.92 2.09 5.86
C SER A 66 -1.98 3.13 6.45
N ILE A 67 -1.03 3.59 5.65
CA ILE A 67 -0.11 4.67 6.00
C ILE A 67 -0.18 5.76 4.93
N GLN A 68 0.04 7.01 5.33
CA GLN A 68 0.17 8.13 4.42
C GLN A 68 1.54 8.79 4.65
N HIS A 69 2.23 9.12 3.56
CA HIS A 69 3.50 9.83 3.61
C HIS A 69 3.23 11.33 3.54
N GLY A 70 3.59 12.10 4.58
CA GLY A 70 3.44 13.55 4.62
C GLY A 70 2.50 14.11 5.70
N GLU A 71 1.86 13.28 6.51
CA GLU A 71 1.18 13.79 7.71
C GLU A 71 2.25 14.25 8.73
N ALA A 72 2.23 15.56 9.02
CA ALA A 72 2.89 16.10 10.19
C ALA A 72 2.32 15.41 11.43
N THR A 73 3.17 15.12 12.40
CA THR A 73 2.86 14.58 13.72
C THR A 73 2.01 15.56 14.55
N GLY A 74 0.83 15.93 14.05
CA GLY A 74 0.12 17.13 14.47
C GLY A 74 -1.35 17.10 14.09
N THR A 75 -2.07 16.06 14.46
CA THR A 75 -3.51 16.19 14.71
C THR A 75 -3.89 15.21 15.82
N GLY A 76 -4.27 15.78 16.97
CA GLY A 76 -4.53 15.07 18.22
C GLY A 76 -5.58 13.97 18.10
N CYS A 77 -5.12 12.74 17.95
CA CYS A 77 -5.87 11.56 18.28
C CYS A 77 -5.02 10.80 19.30
N VAL A 78 -5.66 10.34 20.37
CA VAL A 78 -5.09 9.48 21.42
C VAL A 78 -4.04 8.56 20.81
N GLU A 79 -2.82 8.57 21.33
CA GLU A 79 -1.74 7.67 20.91
C GLU A 79 -2.15 6.23 21.27
N GLU A 80 -3.02 5.64 20.44
CA GLU A 80 -3.15 4.21 20.33
C GLU A 80 -1.73 3.67 20.11
N PRO A 81 -1.30 2.62 20.83
CA PRO A 81 0.04 2.07 20.67
C PRO A 81 0.23 1.76 19.19
N GLU A 82 1.16 2.50 18.58
CA GLU A 82 1.25 2.54 17.14
C GLU A 82 1.50 1.13 16.62
N ASP A 83 0.68 0.70 15.66
CA ASP A 83 0.77 -0.63 15.10
C ASP A 83 2.19 -0.87 14.58
N PHE A 84 2.92 -1.83 15.16
CA PHE A 84 4.30 -2.16 14.73
C PHE A 84 4.43 -2.35 13.21
N VAL A 85 3.39 -2.88 12.55
CA VAL A 85 3.35 -3.01 11.09
C VAL A 85 3.26 -1.64 10.42
N ALA A 86 2.42 -0.73 10.93
CA ALA A 86 2.33 0.64 10.43
C ALA A 86 3.64 1.42 10.68
N CYS A 87 4.26 1.29 11.86
CA CYS A 87 5.57 1.88 12.15
C CYS A 87 6.64 1.38 11.18
N TYR A 88 6.71 0.07 10.98
CA TYR A 88 7.64 -0.57 10.05
C TYR A 88 7.44 -0.04 8.63
N LEU A 89 6.19 -0.05 8.12
CA LEU A 89 5.89 0.44 6.78
C LEU A 89 6.20 1.93 6.62
N ARG A 90 5.91 2.76 7.63
CA ARG A 90 6.24 4.19 7.59
C ARG A 90 7.75 4.41 7.54
N SER A 91 8.50 3.65 8.34
CA SER A 91 9.96 3.71 8.37
C SER A 91 10.56 3.24 7.04
N LEU A 92 10.03 2.14 6.50
CA LEU A 92 10.43 1.60 5.21
C LEU A 92 10.17 2.61 4.08
N CYS A 93 8.97 3.19 3.99
CA CYS A 93 8.64 4.17 2.94
C CYS A 93 9.49 5.47 3.00
N ARG A 94 10.12 5.77 4.14
CA ARG A 94 11.05 6.92 4.30
C ARG A 94 12.52 6.52 4.10
N SER A 95 12.80 5.23 3.98
CA SER A 95 14.14 4.71 3.83
C SER A 95 14.68 4.97 2.42
N PRO A 96 16.00 5.23 2.26
CA PRO A 96 16.64 5.30 0.95
C PRO A 96 16.55 3.98 0.17
N LEU A 97 16.22 2.86 0.84
CA LEU A 97 15.91 1.61 0.16
C LEU A 97 14.68 1.71 -0.75
N ILE A 98 13.73 2.59 -0.44
CA ILE A 98 12.52 2.80 -1.24
C ILE A 98 12.65 4.01 -2.15
N CYS A 99 13.20 5.11 -1.62
CA CYS A 99 13.52 6.31 -2.38
C CYS A 99 14.78 6.11 -3.23
N ARG A 100 14.69 5.21 -4.20
CA ARG A 100 15.78 4.79 -5.10
C ARG A 100 15.42 5.05 -6.56
N PRO A 101 16.42 5.17 -7.46
CA PRO A 101 16.17 5.14 -8.89
C PRO A 101 15.46 3.84 -9.31
N ILE A 102 14.46 3.95 -10.18
CA ILE A 102 13.67 2.81 -10.68
C ILE A 102 13.47 2.93 -12.18
N LEU A 103 13.33 1.78 -12.84
CA LEU A 103 12.81 1.69 -14.20
C LEU A 103 11.35 1.27 -14.12
N LEU A 104 10.46 1.98 -14.81
CA LEU A 104 9.03 1.72 -14.81
C LEU A 104 8.53 1.34 -16.21
N ASP A 105 7.77 0.25 -16.26
CA ASP A 105 6.81 -0.01 -17.33
C ASP A 105 5.41 0.34 -16.79
N PHE A 106 4.74 1.31 -17.43
CA PHE A 106 3.49 1.85 -16.94
C PHE A 106 2.49 2.09 -18.06
N ARG A 107 1.22 2.22 -17.65
CA ARG A 107 0.12 2.61 -18.53
C ARG A 107 -0.62 3.77 -17.89
N LEU A 108 -1.10 4.69 -18.72
CA LEU A 108 -1.92 5.80 -18.24
C LEU A 108 -3.25 5.25 -17.73
N ASP A 109 -3.59 5.58 -16.49
CA ASP A 109 -4.90 5.30 -15.90
C ASP A 109 -5.92 6.31 -16.43
N ARG A 110 -6.24 6.20 -17.72
CA ARG A 110 -7.30 6.97 -18.35
C ARG A 110 -8.62 6.22 -18.17
N LYS A 111 -9.57 6.81 -17.45
CA LYS A 111 -10.97 6.39 -17.59
C LYS A 111 -11.40 6.69 -19.04
N PRO A 112 -11.88 5.71 -19.83
CA PRO A 112 -12.12 5.86 -21.26
C PRO A 112 -13.32 6.76 -21.64
N SER A 113 -13.72 7.74 -20.82
CA SER A 113 -14.96 8.51 -21.03
C SER A 113 -14.91 9.96 -20.53
N LYS A 114 -13.77 10.63 -20.67
CA LYS A 114 -13.72 12.10 -20.63
C LYS A 114 -12.94 12.62 -21.83
N ILE A 115 -13.59 12.51 -22.99
CA ILE A 115 -13.30 13.39 -24.13
C ILE A 115 -14.11 14.65 -23.83
N LEU A 116 -13.40 15.77 -23.63
CA LEU A 116 -13.98 17.11 -23.57
C LEU A 116 -13.70 17.76 -24.93
#